data_AF-A0A0A8JJG6-F1
#
_entry.id   AF-A0A0A8JJG6-F1
#
_cell.length_a   1.000
_cell.length_b   1.000
_cell.length_c   1.000
_cell.angle_alpha   90.00
_cell.angle_beta   90.00
_cell.angle_gamma   90.00
#
_symmetry.space_group_name_H-M   'P 1'
#
loop_
_entity.id
_entity.type
_entity.pdbx_description
1 polymer ?
#
loop_
_entity_poly.entity_id
_entity_poly.type
_entity_poly.pdbx_seq_one_letter_code
_entity_poly.pdbx_strand_id
1 'polypeptide(L)'
;MRPYQYRFEKVLTYREQQKNETESAYKESVRQFEQVATKLYELLKKKENVVEEQQEKMMTGFSIDKMHHYARFIESMENKIASMQQEVVQARVKMNWYEEKLLEKTLEVRKFEKMKEKDREHYRAEMEHLEAMQLDELSTLKYCKKENGW
;
A
#
# COMPACT_ATOMS: atom_id res chain seq x y z
N MET A 1 -28.98 -28.87 -3.81
CA MET A 1 -28.22 -27.85 -4.58
C MET A 1 -26.86 -27.68 -3.92
N ARG A 2 -25.75 -27.79 -4.66
CA ARG A 2 -24.43 -27.48 -4.07
C ARG A 2 -24.30 -25.96 -3.92
N PRO A 3 -23.69 -25.44 -2.84
CA PRO A 3 -23.45 -24.01 -2.70
C PRO A 3 -22.48 -23.52 -3.79
N TYR A 4 -22.66 -22.29 -4.27
CA TYR A 4 -21.75 -21.67 -5.24
C TYR A 4 -20.32 -21.68 -4.71
N GLN A 5 -19.38 -22.13 -5.54
CA GLN A 5 -17.96 -22.15 -5.22
C GLN A 5 -17.17 -21.62 -6.40
N TYR A 6 -16.50 -20.49 -6.19
CA TYR A 6 -15.64 -19.91 -7.20
C TYR A 6 -14.39 -20.77 -7.41
N ARG A 7 -14.12 -21.15 -8.67
CA ARG A 7 -13.03 -22.07 -9.01
C ARG A 7 -11.63 -21.57 -8.61
N PHE A 8 -11.44 -20.25 -8.54
CA PHE A 8 -10.16 -19.64 -8.19
C PHE A 8 -10.13 -19.05 -6.77
N GLU A 9 -11.01 -19.49 -5.87
CA GLU A 9 -11.09 -18.96 -4.50
C GLU A 9 -9.75 -19.02 -3.78
N LYS A 10 -9.05 -20.17 -3.83
CA LYS A 10 -7.72 -20.33 -3.21
C LYS A 10 -6.68 -19.37 -3.78
N VAL A 11 -6.74 -19.08 -5.08
CA VAL A 11 -5.83 -18.15 -5.75
C VAL A 11 -6.11 -16.73 -5.29
N LEU A 12 -7.39 -16.34 -5.19
CA LEU A 12 -7.81 -15.04 -4.68
C LEU A 12 -7.32 -14.83 -3.25
N THR A 13 -7.56 -15.79 -2.35
CA THR A 13 -7.09 -15.72 -0.95
C THR A 13 -5.56 -15.58 -0.87
N TYR A 14 -4.81 -16.35 -1.67
CA TYR A 14 -3.35 -16.24 -1.71
C TYR A 14 -2.89 -14.86 -2.18
N ARG A 15 -3.53 -14.28 -3.20
CA ARG A 15 -3.20 -12.95 -3.73
C ARG A 15 -3.56 -11.84 -2.72
N GLU A 16 -4.67 -11.97 -2.00
CA GLU A 16 -5.04 -11.07 -0.90
C GLU A 16 -3.99 -11.10 0.20
N GLN A 17 -3.50 -12.29 0.57
CA GLN A 17 -2.41 -12.42 1.54
C GLN A 17 -1.14 -11.71 1.05
N GLN A 18 -0.72 -11.94 -0.20
CA GLN A 18 0.45 -11.25 -0.77
C GLN A 18 0.29 -9.72 -0.78
N LYS A 19 -0.93 -9.22 -1.09
CA LYS A 19 -1.24 -7.80 -1.04
C LYS A 19 -1.06 -7.25 0.38
N ASN A 20 -1.58 -7.96 1.39
CA ASN A 20 -1.49 -7.53 2.80
C ASN A 20 -0.03 -7.54 3.32
N GLU A 21 0.76 -8.54 2.91
CA GLU A 21 2.20 -8.59 3.21
C GLU A 21 2.95 -7.40 2.57
N THR A 22 2.65 -7.10 1.30
CA THR A 22 3.22 -5.97 0.58
C THR A 22 2.80 -4.62 1.19
N GLU A 23 1.54 -4.50 1.61
CA GLU A 23 1.01 -3.32 2.29
C GLU A 23 1.72 -3.07 3.62
N SER A 24 1.98 -4.13 4.39
CA SER A 24 2.73 -4.04 5.64
C SER A 24 4.18 -3.59 5.40
N ALA A 25 4.83 -4.14 4.37
CA ALA A 25 6.19 -3.72 3.98
C ALA A 25 6.24 -2.27 3.50
N TYR A 26 5.21 -1.82 2.75
CA TYR A 26 5.08 -0.43 2.34
C TYR A 26 4.94 0.50 3.55
N LYS A 27 4.03 0.20 4.49
CA LYS A 27 3.85 0.99 5.72
C LYS A 27 5.15 1.10 6.53
N GLU A 28 5.91 0.01 6.60
CA GLU A 28 7.20 0.03 7.28
C GLU A 28 8.24 0.89 6.53
N SER A 29 8.26 0.83 5.20
CA SER A 29 9.14 1.69 4.39
C SER A 29 8.81 3.19 4.53
N VAL A 30 7.53 3.54 4.65
CA VAL A 30 7.08 4.92 4.92
C VAL A 30 7.59 5.37 6.29
N ARG A 31 7.43 4.54 7.33
CA ARG A 31 7.92 4.84 8.68
C ARG A 31 9.44 5.06 8.69
N GLN A 32 10.19 4.22 7.97
CA GLN A 32 11.65 4.36 7.85
C GLN A 32 12.04 5.65 7.15
N PHE A 33 11.35 5.99 6.05
CA PHE A 33 11.55 7.26 5.34
C PHE A 33 11.27 8.46 6.25
N GLU A 34 10.15 8.47 6.97
CA GLU A 34 9.79 9.53 7.91
C GLU A 34 10.85 9.71 9.00
N GLN A 35 11.31 8.61 9.62
CA GLN A 35 12.33 8.66 10.66
C GLN A 35 13.64 9.30 10.18
N VAL A 36 14.10 8.92 8.97
CA VAL A 36 15.35 9.46 8.40
C VAL A 36 15.15 10.93 7.98
N ALA A 37 14.00 11.27 7.40
CA ALA A 37 13.65 12.64 7.04
C ALA A 37 13.56 13.57 8.26
N THR A 38 12.99 13.09 9.37
CA THR A 38 12.95 13.85 10.63
C THR A 38 14.35 14.10 11.16
N LYS A 39 15.24 13.10 11.16
CA LYS A 39 16.64 13.30 11.57
C LYS A 39 17.36 14.32 10.70
N LEU A 40 17.13 14.32 9.38
CA LEU A 40 17.66 15.33 8.48
C LEU A 40 17.16 16.72 8.85
N TYR A 41 15.85 16.87 9.09
CA TYR A 41 15.24 18.12 9.50
C TYR A 41 15.86 18.65 10.80
N GLU A 42 16.03 17.81 11.81
CA GLU A 42 16.66 18.18 13.08
C GLU A 42 18.10 18.65 12.90
N LEU A 43 18.89 17.98 12.03
CA LEU A 43 20.26 18.40 11.71
C LEU A 43 20.30 19.75 11.02
N LEU A 44 19.40 20.00 10.06
CA LEU A 44 19.29 21.28 9.37
C LEU A 44 18.91 22.40 10.34
N LYS A 45 17.92 22.16 11.20
CA LYS A 45 17.49 23.13 12.23
C LYS A 45 18.60 23.42 13.22
N LYS A 46 19.36 22.40 13.63
CA LYS A 46 20.51 22.57 14.51
C LYS A 46 21.60 23.42 13.85
N LYS A 47 21.88 23.19 12.57
CA LYS A 47 22.85 24.00 11.81
C LYS A 47 22.41 25.48 11.78
N GLU A 48 21.14 25.73 11.46
CA GLU A 48 20.56 27.08 11.43
C GLU A 48 20.77 27.81 12.78
N ASN A 49 20.35 27.18 13.88
CA ASN A 49 20.50 27.76 15.23
C ASN A 49 21.96 28.08 15.58
N VAL A 50 22.91 27.22 15.16
CA VAL A 50 24.34 27.43 15.43
C VAL A 50 24.92 28.59 14.61
N VAL A 51 24.46 28.75 13.36
CA VAL A 51 24.86 29.87 12.51
C VAL A 51 24.32 31.19 13.06
N GLU A 52 23.07 31.21 13.53
CA GLU A 52 22.48 32.38 14.20
C GLU A 52 23.27 32.74 15.47
N GLU A 53 23.56 31.76 16.34
CA GLU A 53 24.35 31.97 17.55
C GLU A 53 25.76 32.51 17.25
N GLN A 54 26.39 32.00 16.18
CA GLN A 54 27.68 32.49 15.71
C GLN A 54 27.60 33.95 15.28
N GLN A 55 26.57 34.33 14.50
CA GLN A 55 26.38 35.71 14.04
C GLN A 55 26.18 36.68 15.20
N GLU A 56 25.34 36.33 16.18
CA GLU A 56 25.14 37.15 17.38
C GLU A 56 26.44 37.38 18.16
N LYS A 57 27.25 36.31 18.32
CA LYS A 57 28.54 36.40 19.00
C LYS A 57 29.58 37.21 18.22
N MET A 58 29.53 37.19 16.90
CA MET A 58 30.40 38.03 16.07
C MET A 58 30.14 39.53 16.27
N MET A 59 28.89 39.94 16.54
CA MET A 59 28.53 41.34 16.78
C MET A 59 29.12 41.92 18.07
N THR A 60 29.44 41.07 19.05
CA THR A 60 29.97 41.49 20.37
C THR A 60 31.49 41.35 20.49
N GLY A 61 32.15 40.79 19.47
CA GLY A 61 33.59 40.52 19.43
C GLY A 61 33.94 39.12 19.95
N PHE A 62 34.84 38.44 19.24
CA PHE A 62 35.13 37.02 19.47
C PHE A 62 36.61 36.69 19.25
N SER A 63 37.14 35.70 19.98
CA SER A 63 38.52 35.25 19.77
C SER A 63 38.65 34.35 18.54
N ILE A 64 39.81 34.42 17.87
CA ILE A 64 40.11 33.69 16.64
C ILE A 64 39.95 32.17 16.82
N ASP A 65 40.43 31.61 17.95
CA ASP A 65 40.29 30.18 18.27
C ASP A 65 38.85 29.70 18.22
N LYS A 66 37.98 30.56 18.75
CA LYS A 66 36.58 30.29 18.98
C LYS A 66 35.85 30.37 17.62
N MET A 67 36.26 31.28 16.73
CA MET A 67 35.81 31.35 15.33
C MET A 67 36.16 30.08 14.54
N HIS A 68 37.41 29.59 14.67
CA HIS A 68 37.82 28.32 14.07
C HIS A 68 37.03 27.12 14.63
N HIS A 69 36.61 27.19 15.89
CA HIS A 69 35.80 26.12 16.47
C HIS A 69 34.41 26.03 15.85
N TYR A 70 33.72 27.17 15.66
CA TYR A 70 32.43 27.20 14.97
C TYR A 70 32.55 26.73 13.51
N ALA A 71 33.56 27.21 12.78
CA ALA A 71 33.78 26.80 11.39
C ALA A 71 33.92 25.27 11.25
N ARG A 72 34.79 24.64 12.06
CA ARG A 72 34.96 23.18 12.08
C ARG A 72 33.68 22.44 12.48
N PHE A 73 32.93 22.99 13.42
CA PHE A 73 31.68 22.37 13.88
C PHE A 73 30.59 22.41 12.81
N ILE A 74 30.44 23.55 12.12
CA ILE A 74 29.51 23.72 11.00
C ILE A 74 29.89 22.77 9.86
N GLU A 75 31.16 22.69 9.49
CA GLU A 75 31.66 21.76 8.46
C GLU A 75 31.34 20.30 8.83
N SER A 76 31.56 19.90 10.08
CA SER A 76 31.16 18.57 10.57
C SER A 76 29.66 18.33 10.45
N MET A 77 28.82 19.34 10.74
CA MET A 77 27.37 19.23 10.57
C MET A 77 26.98 19.10 9.10
N GLU A 78 27.62 19.86 8.20
CA GLU A 78 27.39 19.78 6.75
C GLU A 78 27.71 18.38 6.21
N ASN A 79 28.83 17.79 6.63
CA ASN A 79 29.19 16.42 6.26
C ASN A 79 28.14 15.39 6.73
N LYS A 80 27.62 15.55 7.96
CA LYS A 80 26.55 14.69 8.48
C LYS A 80 25.23 14.89 7.73
N ILE A 81 24.87 16.14 7.40
CA ILE A 81 23.69 16.48 6.61
C ILE A 81 23.79 15.84 5.23
N ALA A 82 24.95 15.93 4.57
CA ALA A 82 25.16 15.33 3.26
C ALA A 82 24.97 13.81 3.28
N SER A 83 25.53 13.11 4.29
CA SER A 83 25.31 11.67 4.49
C SER A 83 23.82 11.36 4.72
N MET A 84 23.16 12.10 5.60
CA MET A 84 21.75 11.89 5.92
C MET A 84 20.84 12.16 4.71
N GLN A 85 21.16 13.14 3.86
CA GLN A 85 20.43 13.38 2.62
C GLN A 85 20.49 12.17 1.68
N GLN A 86 21.65 11.50 1.57
CA GLN A 86 21.75 10.26 0.80
C GLN A 86 20.87 9.15 1.39
N GLU A 87 20.84 9.00 2.72
CA GLU A 87 19.97 8.04 3.39
C GLU A 87 18.48 8.33 3.13
N VAL A 88 18.07 9.61 3.16
CA VAL A 88 16.69 10.02 2.83
C VAL A 88 16.33 9.63 1.39
N VAL A 89 17.24 9.88 0.44
CA VAL A 89 17.02 9.50 -0.97
C VAL A 89 16.88 7.99 -1.11
N GLN A 90 17.74 7.21 -0.46
CA GLN A 90 17.65 5.74 -0.48
C GLN A 90 16.34 5.23 0.13
N ALA A 91 15.95 5.77 1.29
CA ALA A 91 14.70 5.42 1.95
C ALA A 91 13.49 5.76 1.07
N ARG A 92 13.52 6.91 0.38
CA ARG A 92 12.46 7.32 -0.56
C ARG A 92 12.36 6.39 -1.76
N VAL A 93 13.49 6.01 -2.36
CA VAL A 93 13.50 5.05 -3.48
C VAL A 93 12.92 3.71 -3.05
N LYS A 94 13.31 3.21 -1.87
CA LYS A 94 12.76 1.97 -1.30
C LYS A 94 11.26 2.07 -1.07
N MET A 95 10.79 3.19 -0.51
CA MET A 95 9.36 3.45 -0.27
C MET A 95 8.56 3.43 -1.57
N ASN A 96 9.01 4.18 -2.59
CA ASN A 96 8.34 4.23 -3.90
C ASN A 96 8.29 2.84 -4.57
N TRP A 97 9.35 2.04 -4.41
CA TRP A 97 9.36 0.67 -4.95
C TRP A 97 8.28 -0.21 -4.31
N TYR A 98 8.09 -0.13 -2.98
CA TYR A 98 7.01 -0.85 -2.30
C TYR A 98 5.63 -0.32 -2.69
N GLU A 99 5.49 0.99 -2.93
CA GLU A 99 4.25 1.60 -3.40
C GLU A 99 3.83 1.03 -4.77
N GLU A 100 4.75 0.99 -5.73
CA GLU A 100 4.53 0.40 -7.05
C GLU A 100 4.16 -1.08 -6.95
N LYS A 101 4.87 -1.84 -6.11
CA LYS A 101 4.56 -3.26 -5.87
C LYS A 101 3.18 -3.46 -5.27
N LEU A 102 2.78 -2.62 -4.31
CA LEU A 102 1.46 -2.67 -3.71
C LEU A 102 0.37 -2.38 -4.74
N LEU A 103 0.60 -1.41 -5.64
CA LEU A 103 -0.32 -1.11 -6.73
C LEU A 103 -0.50 -2.31 -7.66
N GLU A 104 0.60 -2.94 -8.10
CA GLU A 104 0.57 -4.16 -8.93
C GLU A 104 -0.27 -5.27 -8.25
N LYS A 105 0.01 -5.56 -6.98
CA LYS A 105 -0.71 -6.61 -6.22
C LYS A 105 -2.18 -6.28 -6.03
N THR A 106 -2.50 -5.03 -5.76
CA THR A 106 -3.90 -4.57 -5.63
C THR A 106 -4.66 -4.74 -6.94
N LEU A 107 -4.04 -4.41 -8.07
CA LEU A 107 -4.64 -4.61 -9.39
C LEU A 107 -4.88 -6.10 -9.69
N GLU A 108 -3.96 -6.99 -9.30
CA GLU A 108 -4.16 -8.43 -9.45
C GLU A 108 -5.35 -8.94 -8.64
N VAL A 109 -5.48 -8.56 -7.37
CA VAL A 109 -6.63 -8.95 -6.54
C VAL A 109 -7.94 -8.49 -7.18
N ARG A 110 -8.02 -7.21 -7.59
CA ARG A 110 -9.22 -6.65 -8.24
C ARG A 110 -9.64 -7.40 -9.51
N LYS A 111 -8.67 -7.90 -10.30
CA LYS A 111 -8.98 -8.72 -11.48
C LYS A 111 -9.71 -10.01 -11.06
N PHE A 112 -9.23 -10.71 -10.04
CA PHE A 112 -9.85 -11.94 -9.55
C PHE A 112 -11.20 -11.69 -8.87
N GLU A 113 -11.35 -10.59 -8.13
CA GLU A 113 -12.64 -10.17 -7.57
C GLU A 113 -13.67 -9.95 -8.67
N LYS A 114 -13.30 -9.22 -9.74
CA LYS A 114 -14.21 -8.97 -10.87
C LYS A 114 -14.56 -10.25 -11.63
N MET A 115 -13.62 -11.18 -11.76
CA MET A 115 -13.89 -12.50 -12.34
C MET A 115 -14.87 -13.30 -11.47
N LYS A 116 -14.69 -13.29 -10.15
CA LYS A 116 -15.59 -13.95 -9.19
C LYS A 116 -17.01 -13.39 -9.22
N GLU A 117 -17.13 -12.08 -9.38
CA GLU A 117 -18.43 -11.41 -9.54
C GLU A 117 -19.16 -11.90 -10.80
N LYS A 118 -18.48 -11.88 -11.95
CA LYS A 118 -19.06 -12.36 -13.22
C LYS A 118 -19.43 -13.84 -13.17
N ASP A 119 -18.56 -14.68 -12.60
CA ASP A 119 -18.81 -16.12 -12.45
C ASP A 119 -20.06 -16.37 -11.59
N ARG A 120 -20.25 -15.57 -10.55
CA ARG A 120 -21.43 -15.64 -9.68
C ARG A 120 -22.70 -15.19 -10.40
N GLU A 121 -22.63 -14.16 -11.23
CA GLU A 121 -23.76 -13.71 -12.07
C GLU A 121 -24.18 -14.80 -13.07
N HIS A 122 -23.21 -15.42 -13.76
CA HIS A 122 -23.47 -16.53 -14.66
C HIS A 122 -24.07 -17.74 -13.94
N TYR A 123 -23.53 -18.11 -12.78
CA TYR A 123 -24.08 -19.19 -11.96
C TYR A 123 -25.54 -18.92 -11.56
N ARG A 124 -25.85 -17.68 -11.15
CA ARG A 124 -27.23 -17.31 -10.78
C ARG A 124 -28.18 -17.41 -11.98
N ALA A 125 -27.78 -16.89 -13.14
CA ALA A 125 -28.59 -16.95 -14.36
C ALA A 125 -28.85 -18.41 -14.80
N GLU A 126 -27.84 -19.28 -14.70
CA GLU A 126 -27.99 -20.70 -15.00
C GLU A 126 -28.96 -21.39 -14.03
N MET A 127 -28.87 -21.08 -12.74
CA MET A 127 -29.79 -21.63 -11.74
C MET A 127 -31.24 -21.17 -11.98
N GLU A 128 -31.45 -19.89 -12.28
CA GLU A 128 -32.76 -19.34 -12.63
C GLU A 128 -33.33 -20.01 -13.89
N HIS A 129 -32.49 -20.29 -14.89
CA HIS A 129 -32.89 -20.99 -16.10
C HIS A 129 -33.31 -22.45 -15.83
N LEU A 130 -32.51 -23.18 -15.05
CA LEU A 130 -32.80 -24.56 -14.65
C LEU A 130 -34.08 -24.66 -13.81
N GLU A 131 -34.30 -23.72 -12.89
CA GLU A 131 -35.53 -23.64 -12.09
C GLU A 131 -36.75 -23.37 -12.97
N ALA A 132 -36.64 -22.48 -13.96
CA ALA A 132 -37.72 -22.21 -14.91
C ALA A 132 -38.08 -23.45 -15.75
N MET A 133 -37.08 -24.19 -16.24
CA MET A 133 -37.30 -25.45 -16.97
C MET A 133 -38.00 -26.49 -16.10
N GLN A 134 -37.57 -26.67 -14.84
CA GLN A 134 -38.20 -27.60 -13.92
C GLN A 134 -39.66 -27.23 -13.60
N LEU A 135 -39.96 -25.94 -13.45
CA LEU A 135 -41.32 -25.47 -13.24
C LEU A 135 -42.22 -25.73 -14.45
N ASP A 136 -41.71 -25.55 -15.67
CA ASP A 136 -42.46 -25.85 -16.88
C ASP A 136 -42.76 -27.35 -17.01
N GLU A 137 -41.75 -28.21 -16.81
CA GLU A 137 -41.93 -29.67 -16.81
C GLU A 137 -42.97 -30.13 -15.78
N LEU A 138 -42.90 -29.61 -14.55
CA LEU A 138 -43.89 -29.92 -13.51
C LEU A 138 -45.29 -29.44 -13.88
N SER A 139 -45.40 -28.29 -14.55
CA SER A 139 -46.67 -27.73 -15.01
C SER A 139 -47.29 -28.58 -16.11
N THR A 140 -46.49 -29.02 -17.09
CA THR A 140 -46.94 -29.96 -18.14
C THR A 140 -47.39 -31.29 -17.54
N LEU A 141 -46.60 -31.89 -16.63
CA LEU A 141 -46.96 -33.14 -15.98
C LEU A 141 -48.26 -33.04 -15.18
N LYS A 142 -48.46 -31.94 -14.45
CA LYS A 142 -49.68 -31.67 -13.68
C LYS A 142 -50.88 -31.48 -14.60
N TYR A 143 -50.70 -30.79 -15.72
CA TYR A 143 -51.73 -30.60 -16.73
C TYR A 143 -52.14 -31.94 -17.37
N CYS A 144 -51.18 -32.73 -17.86
CA CYS A 144 -51.44 -34.05 -18.45
C CYS A 144 -52.10 -35.01 -17.45
N LYS A 145 -51.72 -34.98 -16.16
CA LYS A 145 -52.42 -35.75 -15.12
C LYS A 145 -53.88 -35.33 -14.93
N LYS A 146 -54.19 -34.04 -15.08
CA LYS A 146 -55.55 -33.51 -14.96
C LYS A 146 -56.42 -33.86 -16.17
N GLU A 147 -55.85 -33.94 -17.37
CA GLU A 147 -56.55 -34.37 -18.60
C GLU A 147 -56.80 -35.88 -18.65
N ASN A 148 -55.86 -36.70 -18.20
CA ASN A 148 -55.94 -38.17 -18.26
C ASN A 148 -56.79 -38.81 -17.15
N GLY A 149 -57.58 -38.02 -16.41
CA GLY A 149 -58.66 -38.50 -15.52
C GLY A 149 -58.36 -39.74 -14.68
N TRP A 150 -57.57 -39.58 -13.62
CA TRP A 150 -57.65 -40.41 -12.42
C TRP A 150 -57.77 -39.50 -11.20
#